data_AF-A0A846CIS2-F1
#
_entry.id   AF-A0A846CIS2-F1
#
_cell.length_a   1.000
_cell.length_b   1.000
_cell.length_c   1.000
_cell.angle_alpha   90.00
_cell.angle_beta   90.00
_cell.angle_gamma   90.00
#
_symmetry.space_group_name_H-M   'P 1'
#
loop_
_entity.id
_entity.type
_entity.pdbx_description
1 polymer ?
#
loop_
_entity_poly.entity_id
_entity_poly.type
_entity_poly.pdbx_seq_one_letter_code
_entity_poly.pdbx_strand_id
1 'polypeptide(L)' 'MKDINTEPDKVGTTEAAFLLNISTARLRLLLRQGRLKGAEKVKRFWVIPLNSRGMPEITPGRRGPQ' A
#
# COMPACT_ATOMS: atom_id res chain seq x y z
N MET A 1 -9.19 21.85 9.95
CA MET A 1 -7.73 21.96 9.75
C MET A 1 -7.13 20.64 10.22
N LYS A 2 -6.48 19.87 9.34
CA LYS A 2 -5.80 18.62 9.72
C LYS A 2 -4.34 18.96 10.05
N ASP A 3 -3.87 18.45 11.16
CA ASP A 3 -2.61 18.84 11.81
C ASP A 3 -1.36 18.55 10.97
N ILE A 4 -0.35 19.40 11.17
CA ILE A 4 0.93 19.48 10.46
C ILE A 4 1.97 18.42 10.85
N ASN A 5 1.55 17.30 11.46
CA ASN A 5 2.42 16.15 11.68
C ASN A 5 2.15 15.15 10.57
N THR A 6 2.98 15.17 9.52
CA THR A 6 2.90 14.30 8.34
C THR A 6 3.24 12.84 8.68
N GLU A 7 2.49 12.23 9.60
CA GLU A 7 2.36 10.79 9.57
C GLU A 7 1.57 10.46 8.31
N PRO A 8 2.13 9.69 7.36
CA PRO A 8 1.33 9.22 6.24
C PRO A 8 0.15 8.43 6.83
N ASP A 9 -1.07 8.83 6.48
CA ASP A 9 -2.28 8.09 6.84
C ASP A 9 -2.03 6.60 6.56
N LYS A 10 -2.23 5.74 7.57
CA LYS A 10 -1.96 4.29 7.47
C LYS A 10 -3.29 3.56 7.32
N VAL A 11 -3.37 2.71 6.32
CA VAL A 11 -4.59 1.96 5.99
C VAL A 11 -4.38 0.46 6.05
N GLY A 12 -5.48 -0.27 6.23
CA GLY A 12 -5.50 -1.73 6.16
C GLY A 12 -5.48 -2.26 4.72
N THR A 13 -5.40 -3.58 4.59
CA THR A 13 -5.42 -4.28 3.28
C THR A 13 -6.71 -4.01 2.50
N THR A 14 -7.86 -3.94 3.17
CA THR A 14 -9.15 -3.75 2.49
C THR A 14 -9.27 -2.34 1.90
N GLU A 15 -8.94 -1.32 2.69
CA GLU A 15 -8.96 0.08 2.28
C GLU A 15 -7.93 0.36 1.18
N ALA A 16 -6.70 -0.14 1.33
CA ALA A 16 -5.69 -0.02 0.28
C ALA A 16 -6.13 -0.66 -1.04
N ALA A 17 -6.83 -1.80 -1.00
CA ALA A 17 -7.31 -2.48 -2.20
C ALA A 17 -8.41 -1.67 -2.89
N PHE A 18 -9.30 -1.06 -2.10
CA PHE A 18 -10.33 -0.14 -2.59
C PHE A 18 -9.72 1.10 -3.25
N LEU A 19 -8.75 1.75 -2.60
CA LEU A 19 -8.05 2.92 -3.15
C LEU A 19 -7.35 2.61 -4.48
N LEU A 20 -6.70 1.44 -4.57
CA LEU A 20 -6.01 1.00 -5.78
C LEU A 20 -6.94 0.41 -6.85
N ASN A 21 -8.24 0.31 -6.58
CA ASN A 21 -9.25 -0.33 -7.41
C ASN A 21 -8.83 -1.74 -7.89
N ILE A 22 -8.33 -2.56 -6.96
CA ILE A 22 -7.94 -3.95 -7.21
C ILE A 22 -8.54 -4.89 -6.16
N SER A 23 -8.56 -6.19 -6.47
CA SER A 23 -9.00 -7.18 -5.49
C SER A 23 -8.04 -7.26 -4.29
N THR A 24 -8.59 -7.55 -3.10
CA THR A 24 -7.78 -7.79 -1.90
C THR A 24 -6.81 -8.95 -2.08
N ALA A 25 -7.16 -9.96 -2.88
CA ALA A 25 -6.28 -11.07 -3.25
C ALA A 25 -5.05 -10.57 -4.04
N ARG A 26 -5.27 -9.69 -5.03
CA ARG A 26 -4.18 -9.07 -5.80
C ARG A 26 -3.30 -8.18 -4.91
N LEU A 27 -3.88 -7.41 -4.00
CA LEU A 27 -3.11 -6.63 -3.05
C LEU A 27 -2.24 -7.51 -2.13
N ARG A 28 -2.79 -8.61 -1.60
CA ARG A 28 -2.01 -9.60 -0.81
C ARG A 28 -0.86 -10.22 -1.60
N LEU A 29 -1.07 -10.48 -2.90
CA LEU A 29 0.01 -10.94 -3.77
C LEU A 29 1.13 -9.90 -3.88
N LEU A 30 0.79 -8.62 -4.07
CA LEU A 30 1.76 -7.52 -4.12
C LEU A 30 2.51 -7.35 -2.79
N LEU A 31 1.82 -7.47 -1.65
CA LEU A 31 2.43 -7.46 -0.32
C LEU A 31 3.44 -8.61 -0.16
N ARG A 32 3.06 -9.83 -0.54
CA ARG A 32 3.95 -11.00 -0.53
C ARG A 32 5.16 -10.84 -1.46
N GLN A 33 5.00 -10.13 -2.57
CA GLN A 33 6.07 -9.80 -3.52
C GLN A 33 6.96 -8.64 -3.04
N GLY A 34 6.65 -7.99 -1.92
CA GLY A 34 7.38 -6.81 -1.44
C GLY A 34 7.22 -5.59 -2.35
N ARG A 35 6.12 -5.51 -3.10
CA ARG A 35 5.90 -4.47 -4.12
C ARG A 35 5.10 -3.27 -3.64
N LEU A 36 4.62 -3.29 -2.40
CA LEU A 36 3.96 -2.14 -1.76
C LEU A 36 4.98 -1.40 -0.90
N LYS A 37 5.21 -0.13 -1.23
CA LYS A 37 6.24 0.69 -0.60
C LYS A 37 5.85 1.02 0.83
N GLY A 38 6.76 0.78 1.78
CA GLY A 38 6.55 1.07 3.20
C GLY A 38 5.49 0.21 3.89
N ALA A 39 4.94 -0.81 3.23
CA ALA A 39 3.99 -1.70 3.85
C ALA A 39 4.68 -2.63 4.85
N GLU A 40 4.17 -2.67 6.07
CA GLU A 40 4.71 -3.45 7.17
C GLU A 40 3.67 -4.44 7.71
N LYS A 41 4.14 -5.59 8.21
CA LYS A 41 3.28 -6.58 8.83
C LYS A 41 3.31 -6.42 10.33
N VAL A 42 2.25 -5.84 10.89
CA VAL A 42 2.07 -5.69 12.34
C VAL A 42 1.21 -6.84 12.86
N LYS A 43 1.85 -7.79 13.54
CA LYS A 43 1.22 -9.03 14.04
C LYS A 43 0.55 -9.82 12.89
N ARG A 44 -0.78 -9.76 12.82
CA ARG A 44 -1.61 -10.47 11.81
C ARG A 44 -2.10 -9.56 10.68
N PHE A 45 -1.87 -8.26 10.77
CA PHE A 45 -2.38 -7.27 9.83
C PHE A 45 -1.26 -6.63 9.02
N TRP A 46 -1.60 -6.17 7.82
CA TRP A 46 -0.73 -5.32 7.03
C TRP A 46 -1.13 -3.87 7.25
N VAL A 47 -0.14 -3.06 7.55
CA VAL A 47 -0.24 -1.62 7.67
C VAL A 47 0.42 -1.02 6.44
N ILE A 48 -0.34 -0.25 5.67
CA ILE A 48 0.08 0.29 4.39
C ILE A 48 0.06 1.81 4.49
N PRO A 49 1.22 2.49 4.37
CA PRO A 49 1.25 3.94 4.39
C PRO A 49 0.72 4.50 3.07
N LEU A 50 -0.03 5.59 3.16
CA LEU A 50 -0.45 6.38 2.02
C LEU A 50 0.61 7.44 1.69
N ASN A 51 0.77 7.75 0.41
CA ASN A 51 1.60 8.88 -0.02
C ASN A 51 0.90 10.24 0.23
N SER A 52 1.53 11.34 -0.15
CA SER A 52 0.95 12.69 -0.08
C SER A 52 -0.35 12.89 -0.87
N ARG A 53 -0.69 11.95 -1.77
CA ARG A 53 -1.95 11.93 -2.52
C ARG A 53 -3.03 11.06 -1.87
N GLY A 54 -2.76 10.48 -0.70
CA GLY A 54 -3.68 9.56 -0.04
C GLY A 54 -3.79 8.20 -0.72
N MET A 55 -2.76 7.77 -1.47
CA MET A 55 -2.79 6.53 -2.26
C MET A 55 -1.64 5.59 -1.88
N PRO A 56 -1.86 4.27 -1.83
CA PRO A 56 -0.77 3.30 -1.70
C PRO A 56 0.13 3.31 -2.95
N GLU A 57 1.44 3.17 -2.77
CA GLU A 57 2.41 3.16 -3.88
C GLU A 57 2.85 1.72 -4.21
N ILE A 58 2.63 1.29 -5.46
CA ILE A 58 3.05 -0.03 -5.96
C ILE A 58 4.28 0.14 -6.85
N THR A 59 5.33 -0.64 -6.56
CA THR A 59 6.49 -0.77 -7.43
C THR A 59 6.16 -1.67 -8.63
N PRO A 60 6.41 -1.24 -9.88
CA PRO A 60 6.17 -2.05 -11.07
C PRO A 60 7.00 -3.34 -11.05
N GLY A 61 6.51 -4.37 -11.73
CA GLY A 61 7.22 -5.63 -11.85
C GLY A 61 8.36 -5.52 -12.86
N ARG A 62 9.40 -6.33 -12.70
CA ARG A 62 10.60 -6.33 -13.57
C ARG A 62 10.40 -7.03 -14.94
N ARG A 63 9.16 -7.21 -15.41
CA ARG A 63 8.90 -7.94 -16.67
C ARG A 63 8.79 -6.96 -17.84
N GLY A 64 9.65 -7.14 -18.83
CA GLY A 64 9.74 -6.38 -20.08
C GLY A 64 11.21 -6.07 -20.43
N PRO A 65 11.58 -5.94 -21.72
CA PRO A 65 12.89 -5.44 -22.12
C PRO A 65 13.08 -4.00 -21.63
N GLN A 66 14.32 -3.65 -21.28
CA GLN A 66 14.72 -2.29 -20.87
C GLN A 66 14.96 -1.41 -22.10
#